data_AF-A0A3B9HWT1-F1
#
_entry.id   AF-A0A3B9HWT1-F1
#
_cell.length_a   1.000
_cell.length_b   1.000
_cell.length_c   1.000
_cell.angle_alpha   90.00
_cell.angle_beta   90.00
_cell.angle_gamma   90.00
#
_symmetry.space_group_name_H-M   'P 1'
#
loop_
_entity.id
_entity.type
_entity.pdbx_description
1 polymer ?
#
loop_
_entity_poly.entity_id
_entity_poly.type
_entity_poly.pdbx_seq_one_letter_code
_entity_poly.pdbx_strand_id
1 'polypeptide(L)'
;MTDRRQSRLAVLFVLILLAVVGTLSPLYARVRPIVSPDDIESIRFLSANNLPVKVLAVYSPEFGNLQFIAALIDIIANMHENGLVKKEDAFKLHLIATRASRSSNFKQLHTMVAADRLKKYVEFSSLETESDVWMQDWGEVGVVKLKSEKKPQTVVFDSNRGRDNAELPGILASFWNSYLLKNPSTQFSGGDYGGNIEVTPDNILLIGNTSTPELRGFLEKNGYKNRMAVLETDWLHVGHVDEYISVCPNAKAARGYTLIKANPRLALRLIKDSSLADLRAIPLKDYRDAMIEVRKYLLKAEVNRAAQKKRKNNEALPEDQKFGVAVLNYLELSETTSESGMELATGHMVRGSEVEEFIKLNLTLANLIDANLKKACEKISEVRKEKEGKLHSIISFPALFRAMYGGKHIAYIPGSVNQLILNNQLIVPDPKIEIMRKYIARTLGKMGLQANFVDSLPYHNLQGQIHCGTNVFRHPNKYFVKPR
;
A
#
# COMPACT_ATOMS: atom_id res chain seq x y z
N MET A 1 21.10 -51.30 48.93
CA MET A 1 22.06 -50.82 47.90
C MET A 1 21.35 -50.30 46.63
N THR A 2 20.13 -49.77 46.76
CA THR A 2 19.22 -49.48 45.64
C THR A 2 18.72 -48.02 45.59
N ASP A 3 19.00 -47.21 46.61
CA ASP A 3 18.42 -45.86 46.71
C ASP A 3 19.32 -44.75 46.12
N ARG A 4 20.65 -44.95 46.11
CA ARG A 4 21.60 -43.95 45.58
C ARG A 4 21.72 -43.91 44.05
N ARG A 5 21.24 -44.92 43.33
CA ARG A 5 21.28 -44.96 41.85
C ARG A 5 20.10 -44.25 41.18
N GLN A 6 18.90 -44.28 41.78
CA GLN A 6 17.74 -43.57 41.24
C GLN A 6 17.85 -42.05 41.41
N SER A 7 18.39 -41.56 42.54
CA SER A 7 18.62 -40.13 42.76
C SER A 7 19.65 -39.52 41.78
N ARG A 8 20.69 -40.27 41.38
CA ARG A 8 21.68 -39.79 40.40
C ARG A 8 21.16 -39.75 38.97
N LEU A 9 20.28 -40.69 38.58
CA LEU A 9 19.63 -40.64 37.26
C LEU A 9 18.59 -39.50 37.18
N ALA A 10 17.84 -39.24 38.25
CA ALA A 10 16.87 -38.15 38.29
C ALA A 10 17.56 -36.76 38.21
N VAL A 11 18.68 -36.58 38.92
CA VAL A 11 19.46 -35.33 38.87
C VAL A 11 20.12 -35.14 37.49
N LEU A 12 20.59 -36.22 36.85
CA LEU A 12 21.14 -36.15 35.49
C LEU A 12 20.06 -35.86 34.45
N PHE A 13 18.85 -36.40 34.60
CA PHE A 13 17.70 -36.08 33.73
C PHE A 13 17.24 -34.64 33.87
N VAL A 14 17.22 -34.08 35.09
CA VAL A 14 16.86 -32.67 35.33
C VAL A 14 17.95 -31.72 34.80
N LEU A 15 19.24 -32.07 34.92
CA LEU A 15 20.33 -31.28 34.36
C LEU A 15 20.38 -31.35 32.82
N ILE A 16 20.03 -32.49 32.22
CA ILE A 16 19.89 -32.60 30.75
C ILE A 16 18.63 -31.86 30.28
N LEU A 17 17.51 -31.89 31.02
CA LEU A 17 16.32 -31.10 30.69
C LEU A 17 16.59 -29.59 30.80
N LEU A 18 17.35 -29.13 31.81
CA LEU A 18 17.77 -27.73 31.95
C LEU A 18 18.81 -27.33 30.90
N ALA A 19 19.69 -28.24 30.47
CA ALA A 19 20.61 -27.99 29.37
C ALA A 19 19.88 -27.95 28.01
N VAL A 20 18.83 -28.76 27.81
CA VAL A 20 18.00 -28.76 26.60
C VAL A 20 17.07 -27.54 26.56
N VAL A 21 16.52 -27.10 27.69
CA VAL A 21 15.79 -25.82 27.82
C VAL A 21 16.73 -24.63 27.62
N GLY A 22 18.01 -24.74 27.97
CA GLY A 22 19.04 -23.74 27.68
C GLY A 22 19.52 -23.69 26.22
N THR A 23 19.13 -24.66 25.38
CA THR A 23 19.53 -24.73 23.95
C THR A 23 18.41 -24.41 22.95
N LEU A 24 17.23 -24.02 23.44
CA LEU A 24 16.17 -23.34 22.68
C LEU A 24 16.17 -21.87 23.12
N SER A 25 16.63 -20.84 22.41
CA SER A 25 17.32 -20.65 21.15
C SER A 25 18.04 -19.30 21.32
N PRO A 26 19.27 -19.07 20.80
CA PRO A 26 19.93 -17.76 20.87
C PRO A 26 19.20 -16.64 20.10
N LEU A 27 18.06 -16.95 19.45
CA LEU A 27 17.17 -16.03 18.74
C LEU A 27 16.23 -15.22 19.65
N TYR A 28 15.87 -15.70 20.84
CA TYR A 28 15.01 -14.93 21.77
C TYR A 28 15.78 -13.91 22.61
N ALA A 29 17.11 -13.98 22.66
CA ALA A 29 17.96 -13.14 23.51
C ALA A 29 18.20 -11.71 22.97
N ARG A 30 17.53 -11.27 21.90
CA ARG A 30 17.81 -9.99 21.20
C ARG A 30 16.59 -9.11 20.89
N VAL A 31 15.39 -9.49 21.31
CA VAL A 31 14.25 -8.55 21.27
C VAL A 31 14.40 -7.61 22.45
N ARG A 32 14.38 -6.30 22.18
CA ARG A 32 14.40 -5.28 23.24
C ARG A 32 12.95 -4.88 23.54
N PRO A 33 12.30 -5.41 24.58
CA PRO A 33 10.96 -4.95 24.93
C PRO A 33 11.01 -3.52 25.47
N ILE A 34 9.95 -2.76 25.24
CA ILE A 34 9.71 -1.51 25.95
C ILE A 34 9.00 -1.86 27.26
N VAL A 35 9.62 -1.54 28.39
CA VAL A 35 9.14 -1.92 29.74
C VAL A 35 7.84 -1.20 30.09
N SER A 36 7.77 0.10 29.82
CA SER A 36 6.55 0.90 30.00
C SER A 36 6.29 1.81 28.80
N PRO A 37 5.04 1.94 28.33
CA PRO A 37 4.65 2.97 27.38
C PRO A 37 5.03 4.40 27.83
N ASP A 38 5.09 4.65 29.15
CA ASP A 38 5.47 5.96 29.69
C ASP A 38 6.97 6.26 29.57
N ASP A 39 7.79 5.28 29.18
CA ASP A 39 9.22 5.49 28.90
C ASP A 39 9.48 6.06 27.49
N ILE A 40 8.44 6.10 26.65
CA ILE A 40 8.51 6.60 25.28
C ILE A 40 8.45 8.13 25.30
N GLU A 41 9.47 8.78 24.74
CA GLU A 41 9.44 10.23 24.47
C GLU A 41 8.80 10.51 23.11
N SER A 42 9.10 9.69 22.10
CA SER A 42 8.49 9.80 20.77
C SER A 42 8.70 8.55 19.92
N ILE A 43 7.80 8.37 18.95
CA ILE A 43 7.82 7.38 17.88
C ILE A 43 7.81 8.15 16.55
N ARG A 44 8.52 7.60 15.56
CA ARG A 44 8.47 8.05 14.18
C ARG A 44 8.57 6.86 13.23
N PHE A 45 7.53 6.62 12.45
CA PHE A 45 7.56 5.65 11.36
C PHE A 45 8.44 6.13 10.19
N LEU A 46 8.94 5.17 9.40
CA LEU A 46 9.85 5.44 8.29
C LEU A 46 9.10 5.49 6.96
N SER A 47 9.07 6.67 6.35
CA SER A 47 8.41 6.88 5.05
C SER A 47 9.12 6.19 3.89
N ALA A 48 8.46 6.13 2.73
CA ALA A 48 9.06 5.69 1.46
C ALA A 48 10.33 6.48 1.04
N ASN A 49 10.57 7.66 1.62
CA ASN A 49 11.79 8.44 1.39
C ASN A 49 13.03 7.90 2.12
N ASN A 50 12.85 7.09 3.17
CA ASN A 50 13.96 6.41 3.84
C ASN A 50 14.51 5.29 2.94
N LEU A 51 15.85 5.21 2.82
CA LEU A 51 16.48 4.24 1.92
C LEU A 51 16.16 2.80 2.34
N PRO A 52 15.79 1.91 1.40
CA PRO A 52 15.55 0.51 1.69
C PRO A 52 16.84 -0.17 2.21
N VAL A 53 16.67 -1.08 3.16
CA VAL A 53 17.69 -1.98 3.70
C VAL A 53 17.31 -3.42 3.37
N LYS A 54 16.03 -3.76 3.48
CA LYS A 54 15.46 -5.03 3.03
C LYS A 54 14.06 -4.82 2.51
N VAL A 55 13.74 -5.49 1.41
CA VAL A 55 12.37 -5.62 0.91
C VAL A 55 11.84 -6.97 1.38
N LEU A 56 10.65 -7.02 1.95
CA LEU A 56 10.01 -8.24 2.44
C LEU A 56 8.90 -8.65 1.48
N ALA A 57 8.85 -9.93 1.14
CA ALA A 57 7.74 -10.53 0.41
C ALA A 57 7.62 -12.01 0.78
N VAL A 58 6.43 -12.58 0.58
CA VAL A 58 6.19 -14.01 0.73
C VAL A 58 6.22 -14.69 -0.63
N TYR A 59 6.97 -15.78 -0.76
CA TYR A 59 6.97 -16.67 -1.92
C TYR A 59 5.90 -17.75 -1.73
N SER A 60 4.87 -17.69 -2.59
CA SER A 60 3.76 -18.63 -2.60
C SER A 60 3.26 -18.83 -4.05
N PRO A 61 3.92 -19.69 -4.85
CA PRO A 61 3.44 -20.05 -6.17
C PRO A 61 2.04 -20.67 -6.16
N GLU A 62 1.67 -21.36 -5.08
CA GLU A 62 0.31 -21.89 -4.90
C GLU A 62 -0.75 -20.79 -4.72
N PHE A 63 -0.38 -19.61 -4.20
CA PHE A 63 -1.19 -18.39 -4.24
C PHE A 63 -1.14 -17.69 -5.62
N GLY A 64 -0.16 -18.03 -6.46
CA GLY A 64 -0.02 -17.51 -7.81
C GLY A 64 0.91 -16.31 -7.96
N ASN A 65 1.72 -15.96 -6.94
CA ASN A 65 2.57 -14.76 -6.99
C ASN A 65 3.98 -14.96 -7.60
N LEU A 66 4.24 -16.11 -8.22
CA LEU A 66 5.57 -16.44 -8.74
C LEU A 66 6.10 -15.38 -9.74
N GLN A 67 5.26 -14.92 -10.67
CA GLN A 67 5.62 -13.89 -11.65
C GLN A 67 5.91 -12.55 -10.99
N PHE A 68 5.15 -12.19 -9.94
CA PHE A 68 5.40 -10.99 -9.16
C PHE A 68 6.77 -11.06 -8.46
N ILE A 69 7.08 -12.18 -7.80
CA ILE A 69 8.36 -12.36 -7.11
C ILE A 69 9.54 -12.30 -8.09
N ALA A 70 9.44 -12.97 -9.24
CA ALA A 70 10.47 -12.91 -10.27
C ALA A 70 10.70 -11.48 -10.77
N ALA A 71 9.62 -10.75 -11.08
CA ALA A 71 9.68 -9.36 -11.52
C ALA A 71 10.30 -8.44 -10.46
N LEU A 72 9.96 -8.62 -9.18
CA LEU A 72 10.53 -7.85 -8.08
C LEU A 72 12.06 -8.08 -7.96
N ILE A 73 12.52 -9.32 -8.12
CA ILE A 73 13.95 -9.63 -8.10
C ILE A 73 14.66 -8.97 -9.27
N ASP A 74 14.10 -9.01 -10.48
CA ASP A 74 14.69 -8.38 -11.64
C ASP A 74 14.75 -6.86 -11.50
N ILE A 75 13.71 -6.23 -10.94
CA ILE A 75 13.72 -4.78 -10.67
C ILE A 75 14.84 -4.44 -9.68
N ILE A 76 14.94 -5.17 -8.56
CA ILE A 76 16.00 -4.95 -7.56
C ILE A 76 17.38 -5.19 -8.17
N ALA A 77 17.57 -6.25 -8.96
CA ALA A 77 18.82 -6.53 -9.65
C ALA A 77 19.20 -5.38 -10.60
N ASN A 78 18.27 -4.97 -11.46
CA ASN A 78 18.47 -3.89 -12.42
C ASN A 78 18.78 -2.55 -11.72
N MET A 79 18.18 -2.28 -10.56
CA MET A 79 18.53 -1.08 -9.76
C MET A 79 20.00 -1.06 -9.37
N HIS A 80 20.54 -2.20 -8.92
CA HIS A 80 21.94 -2.30 -8.51
C HIS A 80 22.90 -2.35 -9.71
N GLU A 81 22.58 -3.16 -10.72
CA GLU A 81 23.39 -3.36 -11.93
C GLU A 81 23.55 -2.06 -12.73
N ASN A 82 22.52 -1.20 -12.75
CA ASN A 82 22.55 0.09 -13.43
C ASN A 82 23.01 1.25 -12.53
N GLY A 83 23.54 0.98 -11.33
CA GLY A 83 24.10 2.01 -10.45
C GLY A 83 23.08 2.97 -9.83
N LEU A 84 21.78 2.61 -9.81
CA LEU A 84 20.73 3.40 -9.16
C LEU A 84 20.78 3.28 -7.61
N VAL A 85 21.55 2.31 -7.12
CA VAL A 85 21.80 2.08 -5.69
C VAL A 85 23.30 2.09 -5.45
N LYS A 86 23.75 2.90 -4.50
CA LYS A 86 25.17 2.93 -4.11
C LYS A 86 25.57 1.63 -3.44
N LYS A 87 26.83 1.25 -3.56
CA LYS A 87 27.35 -0.03 -3.01
C LYS A 87 27.12 -0.15 -1.50
N GLU A 88 27.30 0.95 -0.76
CA GLU A 88 27.10 1.05 0.69
C GLU A 88 25.63 1.11 1.13
N ASP A 89 24.71 1.28 0.18
CA ASP A 89 23.26 1.31 0.38
C ASP A 89 22.57 0.10 -0.29
N ALA A 90 23.35 -0.91 -0.70
CA ALA A 90 22.84 -2.11 -1.35
C ALA A 90 21.87 -2.86 -0.42
N PHE A 91 20.79 -3.38 -1.00
CA PHE A 91 19.74 -4.10 -0.29
C PHE A 91 19.30 -5.34 -1.07
N LYS A 92 18.60 -6.25 -0.38
CA LYS A 92 18.09 -7.50 -0.95
C LYS A 92 16.61 -7.67 -0.73
N LEU A 93 15.99 -8.51 -1.54
CA LEU A 93 14.70 -9.11 -1.23
C LEU A 93 14.90 -10.20 -0.18
N HIS A 94 14.33 -10.03 1.01
CA HIS A 94 14.22 -11.06 2.02
C HIS A 94 12.93 -11.85 1.76
N LEU A 95 13.09 -13.06 1.26
CA LEU A 95 12.01 -13.87 0.72
C LEU A 95 11.60 -14.95 1.72
N ILE A 96 10.42 -14.81 2.30
CA ILE A 96 9.82 -15.76 3.25
C ILE A 96 8.99 -16.76 2.44
N ALA A 97 9.12 -18.06 2.67
CA ALA A 97 8.29 -19.04 1.96
C ALA A 97 7.04 -19.38 2.77
N THR A 98 5.97 -19.81 2.10
CA THR A 98 4.97 -20.62 2.83
C THR A 98 5.55 -21.99 3.17
N ARG A 99 4.97 -22.68 4.14
CA ARG A 99 5.36 -24.04 4.52
C ARG A 99 5.27 -25.01 3.33
N ALA A 100 4.21 -24.90 2.53
CA ALA A 100 4.05 -25.66 1.30
C ALA A 100 5.19 -25.37 0.30
N SER A 101 5.49 -24.09 0.08
CA SER A 101 6.54 -23.66 -0.84
C SER A 101 7.94 -24.02 -0.39
N ARG A 102 8.20 -24.02 0.93
CA ARG A 102 9.51 -24.32 1.51
C ARG A 102 9.98 -25.72 1.12
N SER A 103 9.07 -26.68 1.09
CA SER A 103 9.34 -28.08 0.69
C SER A 103 9.90 -28.20 -0.73
N SER A 104 9.53 -27.28 -1.63
CA SER A 104 10.00 -27.25 -3.03
C SER A 104 11.39 -26.63 -3.20
N ASN A 105 11.97 -26.08 -2.13
CA ASN A 105 13.23 -25.35 -2.12
C ASN A 105 13.33 -24.30 -3.26
N PHE A 106 12.26 -23.52 -3.47
CA PHE A 106 12.19 -22.45 -4.47
C PHE A 106 12.46 -22.90 -5.92
N LYS A 107 12.24 -24.19 -6.26
CA LYS A 107 12.59 -24.77 -7.56
C LYS A 107 12.03 -23.99 -8.76
N GLN A 108 10.77 -23.55 -8.69
CA GLN A 108 10.15 -22.78 -9.78
C GLN A 108 10.83 -21.41 -9.96
N LEU A 109 11.22 -20.75 -8.87
CA LEU A 109 11.94 -19.48 -8.95
C LEU A 109 13.32 -19.63 -9.60
N HIS A 110 14.04 -20.71 -9.27
CA HIS A 110 15.33 -21.04 -9.89
C HIS A 110 15.25 -21.27 -11.41
N THR A 111 14.08 -21.62 -11.96
CA THR A 111 13.88 -21.72 -13.41
C THR A 111 13.58 -20.39 -14.09
N MET A 112 13.15 -19.37 -13.34
CA MET A 112 12.75 -18.07 -13.88
C MET A 112 13.82 -16.99 -13.74
N VAL A 113 14.66 -17.09 -12.70
CA VAL A 113 15.67 -16.07 -12.39
C VAL A 113 17.05 -16.69 -12.40
N ALA A 114 18.00 -16.01 -13.03
CA ALA A 114 19.39 -16.43 -13.10
C ALA A 114 19.98 -16.67 -11.70
N ALA A 115 20.74 -17.76 -11.54
CA ALA A 115 21.30 -18.17 -10.26
C ALA A 115 22.22 -17.11 -9.63
N ASP A 116 22.92 -16.32 -10.44
CA ASP A 116 23.79 -15.26 -9.96
C ASP A 116 22.98 -14.08 -9.39
N ARG A 117 21.87 -13.70 -10.03
CA ARG A 117 20.92 -12.71 -9.51
C ARG A 117 20.28 -13.17 -8.21
N LEU A 118 19.84 -14.42 -8.12
CA LEU A 118 19.31 -14.99 -6.87
C LEU A 118 20.34 -14.91 -5.74
N LYS A 119 21.59 -15.31 -5.99
CA LYS A 119 22.67 -15.25 -4.99
C LYS A 119 22.98 -13.80 -4.54
N LYS A 120 22.97 -12.85 -5.47
CA LYS A 120 23.32 -11.45 -5.20
C LYS A 120 22.19 -10.68 -4.52
N TYR A 121 20.96 -10.82 -4.99
CA TYR A 121 19.85 -9.90 -4.68
C TYR A 121 18.73 -10.51 -3.85
N VAL A 122 18.79 -11.81 -3.55
CA VAL A 122 17.81 -12.49 -2.70
C VAL A 122 18.48 -13.02 -1.43
N GLU A 123 17.75 -12.92 -0.34
CA GLU A 123 18.04 -13.57 0.92
C GLU A 123 16.86 -14.49 1.24
N PHE A 124 17.05 -15.79 1.06
CA PHE A 124 16.03 -16.78 1.38
C PHE A 124 15.92 -16.92 2.90
N SER A 125 14.75 -16.61 3.43
CA SER A 125 14.50 -16.65 4.86
C SER A 125 14.46 -18.09 5.36
N SER A 126 14.89 -18.29 6.60
CA SER A 126 14.56 -19.51 7.36
C SER A 126 13.14 -19.44 7.93
N LEU A 127 12.50 -18.27 7.91
CA LEU A 127 11.12 -18.09 8.35
C LEU A 127 10.16 -18.65 7.31
N GLU A 128 9.02 -19.12 7.81
CA GLU A 128 7.92 -19.57 6.97
C GLU A 128 6.59 -19.02 7.50
N THR A 129 5.63 -18.85 6.59
CA THR A 129 4.22 -18.63 6.93
C THR A 129 3.39 -19.86 6.57
N GLU A 130 2.22 -20.04 7.17
CA GLU A 130 1.32 -21.13 6.73
C GLU A 130 0.71 -20.77 5.36
N SER A 131 0.02 -19.62 5.28
CA SER A 131 -0.57 -19.14 4.02
C SER A 131 -0.56 -17.61 3.83
N ASP A 132 -0.28 -16.86 4.89
CA ASP A 132 -0.39 -15.41 4.86
C ASP A 132 0.69 -14.75 4.01
N VAL A 133 0.25 -13.97 3.03
CA VAL A 133 1.09 -13.22 2.07
C VAL A 133 1.08 -11.71 2.31
N TRP A 134 0.28 -11.23 3.28
CA TRP A 134 0.03 -9.80 3.52
C TRP A 134 1.10 -9.21 4.43
N MET A 135 2.24 -8.88 3.82
CA MET A 135 3.42 -8.42 4.52
C MET A 135 3.31 -6.98 5.03
N GLN A 136 2.39 -6.17 4.50
CA GLN A 136 2.18 -4.80 5.01
C GLN A 136 1.45 -4.80 6.37
N ASP A 137 0.57 -5.78 6.60
CA ASP A 137 -0.43 -5.67 7.65
C ASP A 137 0.06 -6.05 9.05
N TRP A 138 1.19 -6.74 9.18
CA TRP A 138 1.75 -7.09 10.51
C TRP A 138 2.15 -5.84 11.32
N GLY A 139 2.35 -4.70 10.66
CA GLY A 139 2.59 -3.42 11.30
C GLY A 139 3.67 -2.60 10.59
N GLU A 140 4.33 -1.75 11.37
CA GLU A 140 5.15 -0.66 10.84
C GLU A 140 6.59 -0.67 11.35
N VAL A 141 7.46 -0.03 10.57
CA VAL A 141 8.85 0.15 10.92
C VAL A 141 9.12 1.61 11.28
N GLY A 142 9.79 1.83 12.40
CA GLY A 142 10.06 3.18 12.89
C GLY A 142 11.37 3.33 13.65
N VAL A 143 11.45 4.48 14.31
CA VAL A 143 12.35 4.72 15.43
C VAL A 143 11.55 5.09 16.67
N VAL A 144 12.03 4.67 17.82
CA VAL A 144 11.54 5.07 19.14
C VAL A 144 12.65 5.80 19.88
N LYS A 145 12.32 6.93 20.50
CA LYS A 145 13.18 7.59 21.47
C LYS A 145 12.66 7.27 22.86
N LEU A 146 13.42 6.50 23.61
CA LEU A 146 13.14 6.22 25.02
C LEU A 146 13.86 7.22 25.92
N LYS A 147 13.35 7.46 27.12
CA LYS A 147 13.99 8.30 28.14
C LYS A 147 15.39 7.82 28.53
N SER A 148 15.58 6.50 28.57
CA SER A 148 16.85 5.85 28.90
C SER A 148 17.88 5.91 27.77
N GLU A 149 17.45 6.10 26.53
CA GLU A 149 18.31 6.05 25.35
C GLU A 149 18.82 7.44 24.95
N LYS A 150 20.13 7.56 24.68
CA LYS A 150 20.72 8.86 24.27
C LYS A 150 20.26 9.30 22.88
N LYS A 151 19.91 8.34 22.00
CA LYS A 151 19.50 8.57 20.61
C LYS A 151 18.30 7.69 20.26
N PRO A 152 17.46 8.08 19.30
CA PRO A 152 16.40 7.23 18.79
C PRO A 152 16.96 5.88 18.29
N GLN A 153 16.27 4.80 18.65
CA GLN A 153 16.60 3.41 18.29
C GLN A 153 15.57 2.90 17.28
N THR A 154 15.93 1.93 16.45
CA THR A 154 14.97 1.29 15.55
C THR A 154 13.90 0.54 16.34
N VAL A 155 12.66 0.57 15.87
CA VAL A 155 11.53 -0.12 16.46
C VAL A 155 10.70 -0.82 15.39
N VAL A 156 10.27 -2.04 15.69
CA VAL A 156 9.22 -2.74 14.97
C VAL A 156 7.94 -2.53 15.76
N PHE A 157 6.94 -1.94 15.10
CA PHE A 157 5.61 -1.74 15.65
C PHE A 157 4.69 -2.87 15.18
N ASP A 158 4.33 -3.77 16.09
CA ASP A 158 3.36 -4.85 15.87
C ASP A 158 1.94 -4.26 15.90
N SER A 159 1.21 -4.37 14.79
CA SER A 159 -0.19 -3.90 14.67
C SER A 159 -1.16 -4.67 15.56
N ASN A 160 -0.70 -5.74 16.23
CA ASN A 160 -1.49 -6.70 16.97
C ASN A 160 -2.54 -7.39 16.09
N ARG A 161 -2.19 -7.61 14.82
CA ARG A 161 -3.06 -8.24 13.81
C ARG A 161 -3.47 -9.67 14.15
N GLY A 162 -2.62 -10.42 14.84
CA GLY A 162 -2.78 -11.87 14.98
C GLY A 162 -2.63 -12.58 13.63
N ARG A 163 -3.17 -13.80 13.48
CA ARG A 163 -3.06 -14.67 12.29
C ARG A 163 -1.68 -15.34 12.12
N ASP A 164 -1.44 -15.95 10.95
CA ASP A 164 -0.25 -16.78 10.66
C ASP A 164 1.08 -16.02 10.86
N ASN A 165 1.08 -14.70 10.74
CA ASN A 165 2.28 -13.87 10.92
C ASN A 165 2.37 -13.21 12.31
N ALA A 166 1.62 -13.69 13.33
CA ALA A 166 1.60 -13.08 14.66
C ALA A 166 2.98 -13.00 15.36
N GLU A 167 3.87 -13.96 15.10
CA GLU A 167 5.23 -13.96 15.68
C GLU A 167 6.22 -13.12 14.86
N LEU A 168 5.87 -12.78 13.62
CA LEU A 168 6.76 -12.13 12.67
C LEU A 168 7.33 -10.80 13.21
N PRO A 169 6.54 -9.88 13.81
CA PRO A 169 7.09 -8.63 14.35
C PRO A 169 8.20 -8.86 15.39
N GLY A 170 8.03 -9.85 16.30
CA GLY A 170 9.03 -10.17 17.31
C GLY A 170 10.31 -10.77 16.71
N ILE A 171 10.14 -11.66 15.73
CA ILE A 171 11.26 -12.25 14.99
C ILE A 171 12.04 -11.16 14.23
N LEU A 172 11.32 -10.25 13.57
CA LEU A 172 11.88 -9.12 12.85
C LEU A 172 12.62 -8.14 13.77
N ALA A 173 12.06 -7.86 14.97
CA ALA A 173 12.71 -7.04 15.98
C ALA A 173 14.03 -7.67 16.44
N SER A 174 14.04 -8.98 16.69
CA SER A 174 15.28 -9.72 17.03
C SER A 174 16.30 -9.67 15.89
N PHE A 175 15.83 -9.96 14.67
CA PHE A 175 16.64 -9.99 13.45
C PHE A 175 17.37 -8.65 13.25
N TRP A 176 16.69 -7.53 13.52
CA TRP A 176 17.26 -6.21 13.34
C TRP A 176 17.81 -5.57 14.62
N ASN A 177 17.89 -6.33 15.73
CA ASN A 177 18.30 -5.83 17.05
C ASN A 177 17.58 -4.50 17.41
N SER A 178 16.27 -4.50 17.17
CA SER A 178 15.37 -3.36 17.33
C SER A 178 14.49 -3.53 18.57
N TYR A 179 13.88 -2.44 19.00
CA TYR A 179 12.81 -2.53 19.97
C TYR A 179 11.57 -3.16 19.35
N LEU A 180 10.79 -3.86 20.16
CA LEU A 180 9.44 -4.28 19.81
C LEU A 180 8.45 -3.41 20.58
N LEU A 181 7.54 -2.77 19.84
CA LEU A 181 6.42 -2.04 20.38
C LEU A 181 5.13 -2.64 19.84
N LYS A 182 4.13 -2.81 20.68
CA LYS A 182 2.87 -3.43 20.29
C LYS A 182 1.73 -2.43 20.34
N ASN A 183 0.84 -2.48 19.36
CA ASN A 183 -0.43 -1.76 19.37
C ASN A 183 -1.20 -2.09 20.67
N PRO A 184 -1.58 -1.09 21.48
CA PRO A 184 -2.27 -1.32 22.74
C PRO A 184 -3.74 -1.75 22.58
N SER A 185 -4.31 -1.61 21.39
CA SER A 185 -5.67 -2.03 21.11
C SER A 185 -5.82 -3.54 21.22
N THR A 186 -6.86 -3.98 21.94
CA THR A 186 -7.27 -5.39 22.07
C THR A 186 -8.53 -5.69 21.25
N GLN A 187 -8.98 -4.76 20.39
CA GLN A 187 -10.19 -4.93 19.60
C GLN A 187 -9.99 -5.82 18.37
N PHE A 188 -8.74 -6.16 18.02
CA PHE A 188 -8.37 -6.96 16.86
C PHE A 188 -8.98 -6.43 15.54
N SER A 189 -9.03 -5.10 15.40
CA SER A 189 -9.59 -4.42 14.23
C SER A 189 -8.66 -4.51 13.02
N GLY A 190 -9.20 -4.85 11.85
CA GLY A 190 -8.47 -4.74 10.58
C GLY A 190 -8.03 -3.31 10.26
N GLY A 191 -8.69 -2.30 10.81
CA GLY A 191 -8.30 -0.90 10.67
C GLY A 191 -7.03 -0.52 11.44
N ASP A 192 -6.50 -1.39 12.31
CA ASP A 192 -5.24 -1.17 13.01
C ASP A 192 -4.02 -1.72 12.25
N TYR A 193 -4.23 -2.38 11.10
CA TYR A 193 -3.16 -3.01 10.32
C TYR A 193 -2.30 -1.96 9.61
N GLY A 194 -1.06 -2.34 9.27
CA GLY A 194 -0.06 -1.42 8.69
C GLY A 194 -0.50 -0.72 7.40
N GLY A 195 -1.32 -1.35 6.54
CA GLY A 195 -1.86 -0.69 5.34
C GLY A 195 -2.72 0.54 5.64
N ASN A 196 -3.20 0.67 6.88
CA ASN A 196 -3.94 1.83 7.33
C ASN A 196 -3.09 2.90 8.03
N ILE A 197 -1.77 2.72 8.14
CA ILE A 197 -0.84 3.56 8.91
C ILE A 197 0.28 4.07 7.98
N GLU A 198 0.06 5.20 7.33
CA GLU A 198 1.02 5.79 6.39
C GLU A 198 1.70 7.04 6.96
N VAL A 199 2.91 7.38 6.48
CA VAL A 199 3.64 8.56 6.98
C VAL A 199 4.32 9.35 5.86
N THR A 200 4.19 10.67 5.91
CA THR A 200 4.91 11.57 5.01
C THR A 200 6.39 11.72 5.42
N PRO A 201 7.28 12.16 4.51
CA PRO A 201 8.66 12.49 4.86
C PRO A 201 8.82 13.57 5.94
N ASP A 202 7.79 14.39 6.16
CA ASP A 202 7.73 15.40 7.21
C ASP A 202 7.28 14.82 8.57
N ASN A 203 7.21 13.49 8.71
CA ASN A 203 6.68 12.81 9.90
C ASN A 203 5.26 13.28 10.25
N ILE A 204 4.36 13.18 9.27
CA ILE A 204 2.92 13.44 9.43
C ILE A 204 2.20 12.13 9.14
N LEU A 205 1.42 11.66 10.10
CA LEU A 205 0.70 10.40 9.99
C LEU A 205 -0.57 10.61 9.15
N LEU A 206 -0.77 9.76 8.16
CA LEU A 206 -2.00 9.60 7.41
C LEU A 206 -2.60 8.26 7.82
N ILE A 207 -3.72 8.28 8.55
CA ILE A 207 -4.31 7.07 9.14
C ILE A 207 -5.80 7.01 8.84
N GLY A 208 -6.34 5.82 8.53
CA GLY A 208 -7.77 5.67 8.26
C GLY A 208 -8.65 5.73 9.50
N ASN A 209 -9.91 6.12 9.33
CA ASN A 209 -10.88 6.23 10.42
C ASN A 209 -11.42 4.89 10.94
N THR A 210 -11.17 3.80 10.22
CA THR A 210 -11.39 2.41 10.69
C THR A 210 -10.40 2.00 11.79
N SER A 211 -9.33 2.78 12.01
CA SER A 211 -8.40 2.59 13.12
C SER A 211 -9.05 2.88 14.47
N THR A 212 -8.70 2.06 15.46
CA THR A 212 -9.26 2.15 16.80
C THR A 212 -8.86 3.47 17.48
N PRO A 213 -9.75 4.04 18.32
CA PRO A 213 -9.41 5.20 19.15
C PRO A 213 -8.18 4.96 20.03
N GLU A 214 -7.96 3.74 20.51
CA GLU A 214 -6.84 3.33 21.35
C GLU A 214 -5.51 3.41 20.61
N LEU A 215 -5.45 2.88 19.37
CA LEU A 215 -4.28 3.04 18.51
C LEU A 215 -3.99 4.52 18.24
N ARG A 216 -5.01 5.28 17.83
CA ARG A 216 -4.84 6.71 17.51
C ARG A 216 -4.40 7.51 18.73
N GLY A 217 -5.03 7.32 19.88
CA GLY A 217 -4.66 8.00 21.13
C GLY A 217 -3.23 7.64 21.58
N PHE A 218 -2.82 6.40 21.39
CA PHE A 218 -1.45 5.97 21.66
C PHE A 218 -0.43 6.64 20.75
N LEU A 219 -0.65 6.67 19.44
CA LEU A 219 0.25 7.33 18.48
C LEU A 219 0.29 8.84 18.71
N GLU A 220 -0.85 9.46 19.03
CA GLU A 220 -0.95 10.87 19.36
C GLU A 220 -0.10 11.23 20.59
N LYS A 221 -0.25 10.47 21.69
CA LYS A 221 0.56 10.64 22.92
C LYS A 221 2.05 10.50 22.66
N ASN A 222 2.43 9.60 21.74
CA ASN A 222 3.82 9.17 21.55
C ASN A 222 4.46 9.71 20.27
N GLY A 223 4.18 10.94 19.85
CA GLY A 223 4.94 11.63 18.79
C GLY A 223 4.11 12.22 17.66
N TYR A 224 2.82 11.89 17.57
CA TYR A 224 1.93 12.38 16.51
C TYR A 224 0.91 13.43 16.96
N LYS A 225 1.04 14.00 18.18
CA LYS A 225 0.22 15.12 18.64
C LYS A 225 0.22 16.27 17.63
N ASN A 226 -0.97 16.65 17.15
CA ASN A 226 -1.19 17.65 16.09
C ASN A 226 -0.51 17.33 14.74
N ARG A 227 -0.03 16.11 14.51
CA ARG A 227 0.64 15.66 13.27
C ARG A 227 -0.06 14.46 12.62
N MET A 228 -1.34 14.25 12.94
CA MET A 228 -2.14 13.14 12.45
C MET A 228 -3.30 13.66 11.60
N ALA A 229 -3.43 13.15 10.37
CA ALA A 229 -4.61 13.30 9.54
C ALA A 229 -5.38 11.97 9.55
N VAL A 230 -6.55 11.97 10.20
CA VAL A 230 -7.49 10.84 10.14
C VAL A 230 -8.30 10.94 8.86
N LEU A 231 -8.20 9.99 7.94
CA LEU A 231 -8.85 10.01 6.63
C LEU A 231 -10.01 9.00 6.58
N GLU A 232 -11.04 9.28 5.78
CA GLU A 232 -12.18 8.39 5.60
C GLU A 232 -11.77 7.15 4.80
N THR A 233 -11.72 6.00 5.46
CA THR A 233 -11.42 4.68 4.85
C THR A 233 -12.57 3.70 5.01
N ASP A 234 -13.57 4.00 5.85
CA ASP A 234 -14.69 3.08 6.11
C ASP A 234 -15.50 2.73 4.86
N TRP A 235 -15.49 3.55 3.81
CA TRP A 235 -16.14 3.22 2.53
C TRP A 235 -15.48 2.04 1.79
N LEU A 236 -14.24 1.66 2.15
CA LEU A 236 -13.53 0.52 1.61
C LEU A 236 -13.80 -0.74 2.42
N HIS A 237 -13.83 -1.89 1.74
CA HIS A 237 -14.06 -3.17 2.39
C HIS A 237 -12.88 -3.58 3.30
N VAL A 238 -11.64 -3.41 2.84
CA VAL A 238 -10.44 -3.64 3.66
C VAL A 238 -10.27 -2.49 4.64
N GLY A 239 -10.51 -1.26 4.17
CA GLY A 239 -10.65 -0.09 5.04
C GLY A 239 -9.32 0.61 5.29
N HIS A 240 -8.39 0.56 4.32
CA HIS A 240 -7.03 1.05 4.47
C HIS A 240 -6.76 2.30 3.61
N VAL A 241 -5.86 3.16 4.09
CA VAL A 241 -5.52 4.42 3.40
C VAL A 241 -4.64 4.18 2.16
N ASP A 242 -3.79 3.14 2.19
CA ASP A 242 -2.90 2.76 1.09
C ASP A 242 -3.65 2.32 -0.19
N GLU A 243 -4.95 2.06 -0.10
CA GLU A 243 -5.82 1.71 -1.23
C GLU A 243 -6.07 2.89 -2.18
N TYR A 244 -5.97 4.14 -1.69
CA TYR A 244 -6.29 5.33 -2.49
C TYR A 244 -5.35 6.52 -2.33
N ILE A 245 -4.45 6.54 -1.34
CA ILE A 245 -3.39 7.56 -1.20
C ILE A 245 -2.03 6.88 -1.02
N SER A 246 -0.99 7.43 -1.65
CA SER A 246 0.41 7.02 -1.46
C SER A 246 1.33 8.24 -1.45
N VAL A 247 2.46 8.17 -0.76
CA VAL A 247 3.43 9.28 -0.63
C VAL A 247 4.76 8.90 -1.27
N CYS A 248 5.11 9.57 -2.37
CA CYS A 248 6.32 9.26 -3.13
C CYS A 248 7.40 10.33 -2.93
N PRO A 249 8.65 9.98 -2.61
CA PRO A 249 9.75 10.93 -2.61
C PRO A 249 9.97 11.49 -4.03
N ASN A 250 10.18 12.81 -4.13
CA ASN A 250 10.35 13.52 -5.39
C ASN A 250 11.22 14.76 -5.19
N ALA A 251 12.48 14.68 -5.64
CA ALA A 251 13.45 15.79 -5.53
C ALA A 251 13.01 17.07 -6.28
N LYS A 252 12.13 16.96 -7.28
CA LYS A 252 11.60 18.10 -8.04
C LYS A 252 10.43 18.79 -7.32
N ALA A 253 9.80 18.14 -6.35
CA ALA A 253 8.72 18.74 -5.58
C ALA A 253 9.28 19.74 -4.55
N ALA A 254 8.56 20.84 -4.30
CA ALA A 254 8.97 21.87 -3.34
C ALA A 254 9.18 21.32 -1.92
N ARG A 255 8.36 20.34 -1.50
CA ARG A 255 8.45 19.64 -0.20
C ARG A 255 9.30 18.37 -0.26
N GLY A 256 9.91 18.04 -1.41
CA GLY A 256 10.71 16.83 -1.58
C GLY A 256 9.90 15.55 -1.78
N TYR A 257 8.57 15.63 -1.85
CA TYR A 257 7.68 14.50 -2.11
C TYR A 257 6.39 14.92 -2.81
N THR A 258 5.70 13.94 -3.38
CA THR A 258 4.45 14.06 -4.12
C THR A 258 3.42 13.09 -3.54
N LEU A 259 2.20 13.58 -3.34
CA LEU A 259 1.05 12.74 -3.01
C LEU A 259 0.49 12.13 -4.29
N ILE A 260 0.22 10.83 -4.26
CA ILE A 260 -0.41 10.08 -5.35
C ILE A 260 -1.80 9.70 -4.86
N LYS A 261 -2.85 10.03 -5.62
CA LYS A 261 -4.22 9.62 -5.29
C LYS A 261 -4.86 8.76 -6.38
N ALA A 262 -5.77 7.89 -5.98
CA ALA A 262 -6.65 7.19 -6.89
C ALA A 262 -7.65 8.19 -7.50
N ASN A 263 -7.93 8.07 -8.79
CA ASN A 263 -8.77 9.04 -9.49
C ASN A 263 -9.70 8.34 -10.50
N PRO A 264 -10.94 8.04 -10.07
CA PRO A 264 -11.97 7.50 -10.95
C PRO A 264 -12.39 8.43 -12.08
N ARG A 265 -12.42 9.74 -11.83
CA ARG A 265 -12.73 10.74 -12.86
C ARG A 265 -11.75 10.68 -14.02
N LEU A 266 -10.46 10.56 -13.71
CA LEU A 266 -9.40 10.39 -14.69
C LEU A 266 -9.54 9.07 -15.46
N ALA A 267 -9.86 7.96 -14.77
CA ALA A 267 -10.07 6.68 -15.43
C ALA A 267 -11.20 6.76 -16.47
N LEU A 268 -12.36 7.31 -16.10
CA LEU A 268 -13.50 7.51 -17.00
C LEU A 268 -13.15 8.39 -18.20
N ARG A 269 -12.39 9.47 -17.98
CA ARG A 269 -11.89 10.33 -19.07
C ARG A 269 -10.98 9.55 -20.04
N LEU A 270 -10.01 8.80 -19.53
CA LEU A 270 -9.10 7.99 -20.36
C LEU A 270 -9.85 6.89 -21.14
N ILE A 271 -10.89 6.30 -20.56
CA ILE A 271 -11.75 5.32 -21.25
C ILE A 271 -12.53 5.98 -22.37
N LYS A 272 -13.14 7.15 -22.14
CA LYS A 272 -13.85 7.92 -23.17
C LYS A 272 -12.95 8.23 -24.36
N ASP A 273 -11.72 8.68 -24.06
CA ASP A 273 -10.77 9.16 -25.07
C ASP A 273 -9.99 8.01 -25.75
N SER A 274 -10.13 6.78 -25.28
CA SER A 274 -9.48 5.61 -25.88
C SER A 274 -10.09 5.23 -27.24
N SER A 275 -9.33 4.53 -28.08
CA SER A 275 -9.89 3.90 -29.28
C SER A 275 -10.59 2.60 -28.93
N LEU A 276 -11.56 2.17 -29.76
CA LEU A 276 -12.19 0.86 -29.58
C LEU A 276 -11.20 -0.29 -29.76
N ALA A 277 -10.16 -0.10 -30.58
CA ALA A 277 -9.08 -1.08 -30.74
C ALA A 277 -8.27 -1.25 -29.45
N ASP A 278 -7.93 -0.15 -28.77
CA ASP A 278 -7.22 -0.20 -27.48
C ASP A 278 -8.04 -0.95 -26.42
N LEU A 279 -9.34 -0.70 -26.34
CA LEU A 279 -10.21 -1.41 -25.39
C LEU A 279 -10.36 -2.89 -25.75
N ARG A 280 -10.48 -3.23 -27.03
CA ARG A 280 -10.55 -4.63 -27.49
C ARG A 280 -9.27 -5.42 -27.20
N ALA A 281 -8.13 -4.75 -27.07
CA ALA A 281 -6.86 -5.35 -26.71
C ALA A 281 -6.72 -5.68 -25.21
N ILE A 282 -7.65 -5.23 -24.35
CA ILE A 282 -7.66 -5.62 -22.93
C ILE A 282 -7.84 -7.15 -22.85
N PRO A 283 -6.92 -7.89 -22.21
CA PRO A 283 -6.94 -9.36 -22.24
C PRO A 283 -8.11 -9.94 -21.42
N LEU A 284 -8.39 -9.34 -20.28
CA LEU A 284 -9.45 -9.76 -19.36
C LEU A 284 -10.82 -9.37 -19.92
N LYS A 285 -11.63 -10.38 -20.25
CA LYS A 285 -12.94 -10.19 -20.90
C LYS A 285 -13.86 -9.25 -20.12
N ASP A 286 -13.96 -9.43 -18.81
CA ASP A 286 -14.87 -8.64 -17.98
C ASP A 286 -14.48 -7.15 -17.97
N TYR A 287 -13.18 -6.87 -17.88
CA TYR A 287 -12.67 -5.50 -17.97
C TYR A 287 -12.93 -4.93 -19.36
N ARG A 288 -12.59 -5.68 -20.42
CA ARG A 288 -12.80 -5.27 -21.81
C ARG A 288 -14.25 -4.88 -22.08
N ASP A 289 -15.19 -5.75 -21.73
CA ASP A 289 -16.60 -5.55 -22.01
C ASP A 289 -17.15 -4.34 -21.22
N ALA A 290 -16.79 -4.21 -19.94
CA ALA A 290 -17.18 -3.06 -19.12
C ALA A 290 -16.60 -1.74 -19.65
N MET A 291 -15.32 -1.70 -20.02
CA MET A 291 -14.71 -0.47 -20.55
C MET A 291 -15.36 -0.06 -21.88
N ILE A 292 -15.74 -1.02 -22.73
CA ILE A 292 -16.44 -0.76 -23.99
C ILE A 292 -17.82 -0.16 -23.74
N GLU A 293 -18.60 -0.71 -22.80
CA GLU A 293 -19.93 -0.17 -22.46
C GLU A 293 -19.84 1.21 -21.80
N VAL A 294 -18.89 1.44 -20.89
CA VAL A 294 -18.61 2.77 -20.32
C VAL A 294 -18.28 3.78 -21.41
N ARG A 295 -17.36 3.42 -22.34
CA ARG A 295 -17.00 4.29 -23.46
C ARG A 295 -18.20 4.61 -24.34
N LYS A 296 -19.01 3.60 -24.69
CA LYS A 296 -20.21 3.75 -25.51
C LYS A 296 -21.22 4.69 -24.86
N TYR A 297 -21.44 4.57 -23.55
CA TYR A 297 -22.31 5.47 -22.79
C TYR A 297 -21.81 6.93 -22.85
N LEU A 298 -20.51 7.15 -22.59
CA LEU A 298 -19.91 8.49 -22.59
C LEU A 298 -19.91 9.14 -23.98
N LEU A 299 -19.69 8.37 -25.06
CA LEU A 299 -19.80 8.90 -26.43
C LEU A 299 -21.25 9.22 -26.83
N LYS A 300 -22.22 8.41 -26.40
CA LYS A 300 -23.64 8.74 -26.59
C LYS A 300 -23.98 10.06 -25.90
N ALA A 301 -23.47 10.27 -24.68
CA ALA A 301 -23.62 11.53 -23.96
C ALA A 301 -22.98 12.72 -24.71
N GLU A 302 -21.85 12.53 -25.40
CA GLU A 302 -21.22 13.60 -26.20
C GLU A 302 -22.09 14.01 -27.38
N VAL A 303 -22.69 13.03 -28.06
CA VAL A 303 -23.65 13.28 -29.16
C VAL A 303 -24.86 14.04 -28.63
N ASN A 304 -25.43 13.63 -27.49
CA ASN A 304 -26.57 14.32 -26.87
C ASN A 304 -26.21 15.77 -26.49
N ARG A 305 -25.03 16.00 -25.90
CA ARG A 305 -24.53 17.33 -25.55
C ARG A 305 -24.35 18.21 -26.79
N ALA A 306 -23.81 17.67 -27.88
CA ALA A 306 -23.66 18.40 -29.13
C ALA A 306 -25.02 18.72 -29.79
N ALA A 307 -25.97 17.80 -29.72
CA ALA A 307 -27.34 18.02 -30.20
C ALA A 307 -28.05 19.13 -29.41
N GLN A 308 -27.89 19.16 -28.08
CA GLN A 308 -28.41 20.23 -27.23
C GLN A 308 -27.89 21.60 -27.66
N LYS A 309 -26.57 21.74 -27.87
CA LYS A 309 -25.95 23.02 -28.30
C LYS A 309 -26.48 23.54 -29.64
N LYS A 310 -27.02 22.66 -30.50
CA LYS A 310 -27.60 23.02 -31.80
C LYS A 310 -29.08 23.41 -31.72
N ARG A 311 -29.79 23.10 -30.62
CA ARG A 311 -31.19 23.49 -30.43
C ARG A 311 -31.26 24.98 -30.09
N LYS A 312 -32.04 25.74 -30.85
CA LYS A 312 -32.07 27.22 -30.81
C LYS A 312 -32.88 27.82 -29.65
N ASN A 313 -33.62 27.02 -28.89
CA ASN A 313 -34.46 27.48 -27.78
C ASN A 313 -34.14 26.64 -26.54
N ASN A 314 -34.32 27.21 -25.34
CA ASN A 314 -34.09 26.62 -24.01
C ASN A 314 -34.91 25.34 -23.70
N GLU A 315 -35.11 24.43 -24.66
CA GLU A 315 -35.71 23.12 -24.43
C GLU A 315 -34.80 22.29 -23.53
N ALA A 316 -35.36 21.86 -22.40
CA ALA A 316 -34.68 20.97 -21.48
C ALA A 316 -34.30 19.65 -22.18
N LEU A 317 -33.15 19.07 -21.85
CA LEU A 317 -32.85 17.71 -22.30
C LEU A 317 -33.90 16.73 -21.74
N PRO A 318 -34.21 15.67 -22.50
CA PRO A 318 -34.87 14.49 -21.93
C PRO A 318 -34.14 14.00 -20.67
N GLU A 319 -34.88 13.60 -19.64
CA GLU A 319 -34.31 13.20 -18.34
C GLU A 319 -33.24 12.10 -18.48
N ASP A 320 -33.47 11.13 -19.37
CA ASP A 320 -32.56 10.01 -19.67
C ASP A 320 -31.23 10.43 -20.31
N GLN A 321 -31.09 11.70 -20.69
CA GLN A 321 -29.87 12.25 -21.31
C GLN A 321 -29.14 13.24 -20.39
N LYS A 322 -29.81 13.78 -19.37
CA LYS A 322 -29.25 14.81 -18.50
C LYS A 322 -28.04 14.31 -17.72
N PHE A 323 -28.12 13.10 -17.16
CA PHE A 323 -27.02 12.53 -16.38
C PHE A 323 -25.74 12.42 -17.21
N GLY A 324 -25.80 11.83 -18.41
CA GLY A 324 -24.62 11.71 -19.28
C GLY A 324 -23.98 13.06 -19.62
N VAL A 325 -24.79 14.09 -19.91
CA VAL A 325 -24.26 15.44 -20.16
C VAL A 325 -23.61 16.05 -18.92
N ALA A 326 -24.22 15.88 -17.74
CA ALA A 326 -23.65 16.32 -16.47
C ALA A 326 -22.32 15.62 -16.17
N VAL A 327 -22.22 14.31 -16.42
CA VAL A 327 -20.98 13.55 -16.30
C VAL A 327 -19.88 14.17 -17.16
N LEU A 328 -20.14 14.44 -18.44
CA LEU A 328 -19.12 15.02 -19.32
C LEU A 328 -18.62 16.38 -18.83
N ASN A 329 -19.53 17.24 -18.36
CA ASN A 329 -19.15 18.53 -17.79
C ASN A 329 -18.26 18.34 -16.56
N TYR A 330 -18.60 17.40 -15.68
CA TYR A 330 -17.80 17.09 -14.50
C TYR A 330 -16.43 16.47 -14.86
N LEU A 331 -16.38 15.62 -15.89
CA LEU A 331 -15.12 15.07 -16.40
C LEU A 331 -14.19 16.14 -17.01
N GLU A 332 -14.71 17.30 -17.42
CA GLU A 332 -13.94 18.39 -18.03
C GLU A 332 -13.47 19.46 -17.02
N LEU A 333 -14.06 19.49 -15.82
CA LEU A 333 -13.64 20.40 -14.75
C LEU A 333 -12.17 20.13 -14.34
N SER A 334 -11.45 21.19 -13.93
CA SER A 334 -10.14 21.03 -13.31
C SER A 334 -10.25 20.19 -12.03
N GLU A 335 -9.17 19.51 -11.63
CA GLU A 335 -9.14 18.66 -10.41
C GLU A 335 -9.20 19.46 -9.10
N THR A 336 -9.56 20.75 -9.15
CA THR A 336 -9.48 21.70 -8.03
C THR A 336 -10.84 22.12 -7.46
N THR A 337 -11.95 21.51 -7.89
CA THR A 337 -13.30 21.86 -7.41
C THR A 337 -13.97 20.64 -6.80
N SER A 338 -13.99 20.56 -5.47
CA SER A 338 -14.78 19.60 -4.71
C SER A 338 -16.03 20.29 -4.18
N GLU A 339 -17.21 19.94 -4.68
CA GLU A 339 -18.48 20.13 -3.95
C GLU A 339 -18.93 18.78 -3.38
N SER A 340 -19.42 18.82 -2.15
CA SER A 340 -19.71 17.66 -1.31
C SER A 340 -21.06 17.02 -1.62
N GLY A 341 -21.08 15.68 -1.66
CA GLY A 341 -22.18 14.85 -1.21
C GLY A 341 -23.19 14.37 -2.26
N MET A 342 -23.26 13.05 -2.48
CA MET A 342 -24.50 12.37 -2.85
C MET A 342 -24.44 10.86 -2.57
N GLU A 343 -25.57 10.28 -2.18
CA GLU A 343 -25.78 8.88 -1.76
C GLU A 343 -25.38 7.83 -2.82
N LEU A 344 -24.86 6.70 -2.32
CA LEU A 344 -24.23 5.60 -3.06
C LEU A 344 -25.23 4.45 -3.25
N ALA A 345 -25.40 4.00 -4.50
CA ALA A 345 -26.17 2.79 -4.85
C ALA A 345 -25.24 1.63 -5.28
N THR A 346 -25.78 0.41 -5.20
CA THR A 346 -25.08 -0.89 -5.22
C THR A 346 -25.11 -1.59 -6.60
N GLY A 347 -24.11 -2.44 -6.90
CA GLY A 347 -24.21 -3.46 -7.98
C GLY A 347 -22.90 -3.87 -8.67
N HIS A 348 -22.79 -5.17 -9.00
CA HIS A 348 -21.70 -5.83 -9.75
C HIS A 348 -22.15 -6.21 -11.17
N MET A 349 -21.18 -6.27 -12.09
CA MET A 349 -21.31 -6.38 -13.55
C MET A 349 -21.93 -5.11 -14.16
N VAL A 350 -21.28 -4.54 -15.18
CA VAL A 350 -21.80 -3.33 -15.83
C VAL A 350 -22.59 -3.76 -17.07
N ARG A 351 -23.85 -4.20 -16.89
CA ARG A 351 -24.77 -4.33 -18.03
C ARG A 351 -25.08 -2.94 -18.57
N GLY A 352 -25.58 -2.82 -19.81
CA GLY A 352 -25.96 -1.51 -20.38
C GLY A 352 -26.93 -0.71 -19.50
N SER A 353 -27.74 -1.39 -18.68
CA SER A 353 -28.64 -0.80 -17.66
C SER A 353 -27.96 -0.37 -16.35
N GLU A 354 -26.70 -0.74 -16.12
CA GLU A 354 -25.94 -0.53 -14.87
C GLU A 354 -24.71 0.37 -15.07
N VAL A 355 -24.41 0.78 -16.31
CA VAL A 355 -23.30 1.72 -16.62
C VAL A 355 -23.45 3.05 -15.88
N GLU A 356 -24.68 3.56 -15.80
CA GLU A 356 -24.98 4.82 -15.12
C GLU A 356 -24.63 4.74 -13.64
N GLU A 357 -25.06 3.68 -12.94
CA GLU A 357 -24.75 3.46 -11.52
C GLU A 357 -23.27 3.23 -11.29
N PHE A 358 -22.59 2.50 -12.18
CA PHE A 358 -21.14 2.32 -12.10
C PHE A 358 -20.38 3.65 -12.22
N ILE A 359 -20.78 4.51 -13.17
CA ILE A 359 -20.22 5.85 -13.34
C ILE A 359 -20.52 6.69 -12.10
N LYS A 360 -21.78 6.73 -11.65
CA LYS A 360 -22.21 7.49 -10.47
C LYS A 360 -21.41 7.12 -9.23
N LEU A 361 -21.29 5.83 -8.92
CA LEU A 361 -20.45 5.31 -7.83
C LEU A 361 -19.02 5.86 -7.93
N ASN A 362 -18.39 5.71 -9.09
CA ASN A 362 -17.01 6.13 -9.27
C ASN A 362 -16.82 7.66 -9.16
N LEU A 363 -17.77 8.47 -9.63
CA LEU A 363 -17.73 9.91 -9.45
C LEU A 363 -17.93 10.32 -7.98
N THR A 364 -18.82 9.65 -7.25
CA THR A 364 -18.99 9.88 -5.81
C THR A 364 -17.71 9.55 -5.04
N LEU A 365 -17.08 8.42 -5.35
CA LEU A 365 -15.81 8.02 -4.73
C LEU A 365 -14.67 8.96 -5.11
N ALA A 366 -14.65 9.52 -6.33
CA ALA A 366 -13.68 10.53 -6.71
C ALA A 366 -13.77 11.78 -5.81
N ASN A 367 -14.98 12.27 -5.53
CA ASN A 367 -15.19 13.39 -4.62
C ASN A 367 -14.74 13.09 -3.19
N LEU A 368 -15.02 11.88 -2.70
CA LEU A 368 -14.59 11.43 -1.36
C LEU A 368 -13.06 11.40 -1.26
N ILE A 369 -12.39 10.82 -2.27
CA ILE A 369 -10.93 10.78 -2.34
C ILE A 369 -10.32 12.19 -2.39
N ASP A 370 -10.93 13.11 -3.15
CA ASP A 370 -10.49 14.51 -3.22
C ASP A 370 -10.63 15.23 -1.88
N ALA A 371 -11.72 14.99 -1.15
CA ALA A 371 -11.92 15.52 0.20
C ALA A 371 -10.87 14.99 1.19
N ASN A 372 -10.56 13.69 1.17
CA ASN A 372 -9.50 13.12 2.00
C ASN A 372 -8.11 13.65 1.64
N LEU A 373 -7.81 13.78 0.35
CA LEU A 373 -6.54 14.35 -0.08
C LEU A 373 -6.41 15.82 0.37
N LYS A 374 -7.49 16.60 0.29
CA LYS A 374 -7.53 17.96 0.82
C LYS A 374 -7.25 17.98 2.32
N LYS A 375 -7.89 17.11 3.11
CA LYS A 375 -7.63 16.96 4.56
C LYS A 375 -6.17 16.62 4.87
N ALA A 376 -5.57 15.71 4.09
CA ALA A 376 -4.15 15.39 4.21
C ALA A 376 -3.25 16.61 3.89
N CYS A 377 -3.56 17.34 2.82
CA CYS A 377 -2.84 18.56 2.42
C CYS A 377 -2.94 19.66 3.46
N GLU A 378 -4.12 19.87 4.04
CA GLU A 378 -4.36 20.84 5.11
C GLU A 378 -3.52 20.52 6.35
N LYS A 379 -3.52 19.24 6.78
CA LYS A 379 -2.67 18.81 7.90
C LYS A 379 -1.18 19.00 7.60
N ILE A 380 -0.74 18.73 6.36
CA ILE A 380 0.64 19.00 5.94
C ILE A 380 0.97 20.49 6.05
N SER A 381 0.12 21.36 5.51
CA SER A 381 0.31 22.82 5.57
C SER A 381 0.33 23.34 7.01
N GLU A 382 -0.58 22.85 7.86
CA GLU A 382 -0.68 23.20 9.28
C GLU A 382 0.62 22.86 10.02
N VAL A 383 1.08 21.61 9.89
CA VAL A 383 2.30 21.14 10.56
C VAL A 383 3.56 21.87 10.08
N ARG A 384 3.62 22.21 8.79
CA ARG A 384 4.71 22.99 8.20
C ARG A 384 4.62 24.49 8.49
N LYS A 385 3.54 24.96 9.14
CA LYS A 385 3.25 26.38 9.39
C LYS A 385 3.27 27.22 8.11
N GLU A 386 2.74 26.66 7.03
CA GLU A 386 2.72 27.30 5.72
C GLU A 386 1.49 28.20 5.57
N LYS A 387 1.66 29.36 4.91
CA LYS A 387 0.54 30.22 4.56
C LYS A 387 -0.42 29.48 3.62
N GLU A 388 -1.70 29.81 3.74
CA GLU A 388 -2.75 29.30 2.85
C GLU A 388 -2.38 29.54 1.37
N GLY A 389 -2.67 28.56 0.52
CA GLY A 389 -2.43 28.63 -0.93
C GLY A 389 -1.09 28.06 -1.44
N LYS A 390 -0.18 27.58 -0.57
CA LYS A 390 1.05 26.92 -1.04
C LYS A 390 0.75 25.56 -1.68
N LEU A 391 0.91 25.47 -3.00
CA LEU A 391 0.58 24.29 -3.80
C LEU A 391 1.30 23.02 -3.31
N HIS A 392 0.54 21.94 -3.18
CA HIS A 392 1.05 20.59 -2.97
C HIS A 392 1.41 19.92 -4.30
N SER A 393 2.47 19.13 -4.30
CA SER A 393 2.75 18.27 -5.46
C SER A 393 1.84 17.06 -5.36
N ILE A 394 0.88 16.96 -6.29
CA ILE A 394 -0.12 15.90 -6.35
C ILE A 394 -0.10 15.32 -7.77
N ILE A 395 -0.18 14.00 -7.89
CA ILE A 395 -0.50 13.32 -9.14
C ILE A 395 -1.66 12.34 -8.96
N SER A 396 -2.41 12.16 -10.03
CA SER A 396 -3.60 11.31 -10.07
C SER A 396 -3.29 10.03 -10.84
N PHE A 397 -3.62 8.86 -10.26
CA PHE A 397 -3.59 7.58 -10.96
C PHE A 397 -5.01 7.15 -11.31
N PRO A 398 -5.29 6.73 -12.55
CA PRO A 398 -6.61 6.24 -12.92
C PRO A 398 -6.93 4.99 -12.10
N ALA A 399 -8.10 4.98 -11.46
CA ALA A 399 -8.60 3.87 -10.66
C ALA A 399 -10.09 3.69 -10.91
N LEU A 400 -10.63 2.49 -10.72
CA LEU A 400 -12.07 2.27 -10.73
C LEU A 400 -12.42 1.38 -9.55
N PHE A 401 -13.62 1.56 -9.01
CA PHE A 401 -14.15 0.82 -7.87
C PHE A 401 -15.49 0.19 -8.22
N ARG A 402 -15.87 -0.82 -7.44
CA ARG A 402 -17.18 -1.48 -7.50
C ARG A 402 -17.75 -1.66 -6.09
N ALA A 403 -19.07 -1.73 -6.02
CA ALA A 403 -19.78 -1.93 -4.77
C ALA A 403 -19.66 -3.36 -4.26
N MET A 404 -19.41 -3.51 -2.97
CA MET A 404 -19.44 -4.75 -2.21
C MET A 404 -20.65 -4.72 -1.25
N TYR A 405 -20.81 -5.75 -0.42
CA TYR A 405 -21.88 -5.80 0.57
C TYR A 405 -21.70 -4.74 1.67
N GLY A 406 -22.80 -4.39 2.34
CA GLY A 406 -22.78 -3.50 3.51
C GLY A 406 -22.35 -2.06 3.22
N GLY A 407 -22.57 -1.57 1.99
CA GLY A 407 -22.17 -0.21 1.58
C GLY A 407 -20.67 -0.02 1.40
N LYS A 408 -19.87 -1.11 1.46
CA LYS A 408 -18.43 -1.08 1.23
C LYS A 408 -18.09 -1.17 -0.25
N HIS A 409 -16.87 -0.80 -0.60
CA HIS A 409 -16.39 -0.83 -1.98
C HIS A 409 -14.99 -1.46 -2.07
N ILE A 410 -14.65 -1.98 -3.25
CA ILE A 410 -13.33 -2.54 -3.58
C ILE A 410 -12.87 -2.05 -4.94
N ALA A 411 -11.57 -2.16 -5.21
CA ALA A 411 -11.02 -1.87 -6.52
C ALA A 411 -11.66 -2.77 -7.60
N TYR A 412 -12.10 -2.19 -8.72
CA TYR A 412 -12.66 -2.89 -9.89
C TYR A 412 -11.57 -3.43 -10.81
N ILE A 413 -10.50 -2.64 -10.99
CA ILE A 413 -9.24 -3.02 -11.66
C ILE A 413 -8.10 -2.96 -10.64
N PRO A 414 -6.93 -3.58 -10.90
CA PRO A 414 -5.77 -3.46 -10.01
C PRO A 414 -5.47 -2.01 -9.61
N GLY A 415 -5.46 -1.75 -8.31
CA GLY A 415 -5.33 -0.41 -7.75
C GLY A 415 -3.89 0.09 -7.82
N SER A 416 -3.51 0.78 -8.90
CA SER A 416 -2.12 1.21 -9.14
C SER A 416 -1.52 2.11 -8.04
N VAL A 417 -2.33 2.74 -7.17
CA VAL A 417 -1.84 3.55 -6.05
C VAL A 417 -1.22 2.69 -4.94
N ASN A 418 -1.69 1.46 -4.76
CA ASN A 418 -1.22 0.51 -3.76
C ASN A 418 0.06 -0.19 -4.27
N GLN A 419 1.09 0.64 -4.48
CA GLN A 419 2.37 0.31 -5.11
C GLN A 419 3.51 0.23 -4.10
N LEU A 420 4.54 -0.54 -4.43
CA LEU A 420 5.79 -0.54 -3.66
C LEU A 420 6.74 0.54 -4.22
N ILE A 421 7.32 1.35 -3.33
CA ILE A 421 8.26 2.42 -3.70
C ILE A 421 9.67 2.11 -3.19
N LEU A 422 10.62 1.96 -4.12
CA LEU A 422 12.04 1.77 -3.86
C LEU A 422 12.83 2.90 -4.53
N ASN A 423 13.20 3.93 -3.76
CA ASN A 423 13.85 5.14 -4.27
C ASN A 423 13.00 5.82 -5.37
N ASN A 424 13.49 5.89 -6.61
CA ASN A 424 12.75 6.40 -7.77
C ASN A 424 12.03 5.32 -8.59
N GLN A 425 12.06 4.06 -8.15
CA GLN A 425 11.38 2.95 -8.80
C GLN A 425 10.05 2.68 -8.11
N LEU A 426 8.94 2.87 -8.83
CA LEU A 426 7.61 2.51 -8.37
C LEU A 426 7.26 1.16 -9.02
N ILE A 427 6.97 0.16 -8.21
CA ILE A 427 6.50 -1.15 -8.61
C ILE A 427 4.98 -1.11 -8.54
N VAL A 428 4.39 -0.82 -9.70
CA VAL A 428 2.99 -0.41 -9.86
C VAL A 428 2.14 -1.63 -10.19
N PRO A 429 1.04 -1.90 -9.45
CA PRO A 429 0.01 -2.85 -9.86
C PRO A 429 -0.48 -2.51 -11.27
N ASP A 430 -0.26 -3.42 -12.23
CA ASP A 430 -0.60 -3.20 -13.62
C ASP A 430 -2.13 -3.07 -13.79
N PRO A 431 -2.66 -1.92 -14.22
CA PRO A 431 -4.11 -1.70 -14.33
C PRO A 431 -4.77 -2.54 -15.43
N LYS A 432 -3.98 -3.29 -16.23
CA LYS A 432 -4.43 -4.13 -17.36
C LYS A 432 -5.08 -3.37 -18.52
N ILE A 433 -4.99 -2.04 -18.48
CA ILE A 433 -5.53 -1.12 -19.48
C ILE A 433 -4.40 -0.24 -19.99
N GLU A 434 -4.05 -0.39 -21.27
CA GLU A 434 -2.84 0.21 -21.85
C GLU A 434 -2.83 1.75 -21.80
N ILE A 435 -3.97 2.40 -22.03
CA ILE A 435 -4.05 3.87 -21.95
C ILE A 435 -3.75 4.38 -20.52
N MET A 436 -4.18 3.64 -19.50
CA MET A 436 -3.89 3.95 -18.10
C MET A 436 -2.41 3.74 -17.78
N ARG A 437 -1.83 2.63 -18.26
CA ARG A 437 -0.39 2.33 -18.15
C ARG A 437 0.46 3.45 -18.75
N LYS A 438 0.16 3.85 -19.99
CA LYS A 438 0.84 4.95 -20.70
C LYS A 438 0.71 6.28 -19.97
N TYR A 439 -0.47 6.59 -19.42
CA TYR A 439 -0.68 7.80 -18.64
C TYR A 439 0.21 7.81 -17.38
N ILE A 440 0.17 6.73 -16.59
CA ILE A 440 0.96 6.60 -15.35
C ILE A 440 2.45 6.74 -15.66
N ALA A 441 2.96 6.00 -16.65
CA ALA A 441 4.36 6.05 -17.04
C ALA A 441 4.80 7.46 -17.46
N ARG A 442 3.98 8.15 -18.28
CA ARG A 442 4.27 9.52 -18.72
C ARG A 442 4.27 10.51 -17.55
N THR A 443 3.32 10.40 -16.64
CA THR A 443 3.19 11.30 -15.48
C THR A 443 4.37 11.14 -14.53
N LEU A 444 4.74 9.90 -14.20
CA LEU A 444 5.92 9.61 -13.37
C LEU A 444 7.23 10.03 -14.06
N GLY A 445 7.37 9.76 -15.36
CA GLY A 445 8.56 10.12 -16.13
C GLY A 445 8.87 11.61 -16.12
N LYS A 446 7.85 12.49 -16.17
CA LYS A 446 8.03 13.95 -16.02
C LYS A 446 8.71 14.33 -14.71
N MET A 447 8.50 13.54 -13.66
CA MET A 447 9.07 13.75 -12.33
C MET A 447 10.44 13.08 -12.15
N GLY A 448 10.91 12.30 -13.13
CA GLY A 448 12.12 11.49 -13.00
C GLY A 448 11.91 10.21 -12.18
N LEU A 449 10.65 9.75 -12.09
CA LEU A 449 10.25 8.51 -11.44
C LEU A 449 9.97 7.45 -12.51
N GLN A 450 10.34 6.19 -12.23
CA GLN A 450 10.17 5.07 -13.14
C GLN A 450 8.99 4.21 -12.70
N ALA A 451 8.06 3.96 -13.62
CA ALA A 451 6.98 2.99 -13.45
C ALA A 451 7.45 1.60 -13.87
N ASN A 452 7.33 0.62 -12.99
CA ASN A 452 7.54 -0.80 -13.26
C ASN A 452 6.21 -1.52 -13.06
N PHE A 453 5.48 -1.78 -14.15
CA PHE A 453 4.17 -2.42 -14.06
C PHE A 453 4.33 -3.92 -13.85
N VAL A 454 3.73 -4.44 -12.78
CA VAL A 454 3.79 -5.86 -12.42
C VAL A 454 2.39 -6.41 -12.24
N ASP A 455 2.21 -7.66 -12.64
CA ASP A 455 0.94 -8.36 -12.44
C ASP A 455 0.65 -8.56 -10.96
N SER A 456 -0.42 -7.93 -10.47
CA SER A 456 -0.90 -8.05 -9.10
C SER A 456 -2.18 -8.86 -8.98
N LEU A 457 -2.68 -9.49 -10.05
CA LEU A 457 -3.95 -10.22 -10.04
C LEU A 457 -4.11 -11.21 -8.87
N PRO A 458 -3.09 -12.00 -8.47
CA PRO A 458 -3.19 -12.86 -7.28
C PRO A 458 -3.61 -12.10 -6.02
N TYR A 459 -2.99 -10.93 -5.77
CA TYR A 459 -3.32 -10.05 -4.65
C TYR A 459 -4.65 -9.33 -4.87
N HIS A 460 -4.89 -8.80 -6.07
CA HIS A 460 -6.12 -8.06 -6.42
C HIS A 460 -7.37 -8.91 -6.22
N ASN A 461 -7.31 -10.19 -6.60
CA ASN A 461 -8.43 -11.11 -6.45
C ASN A 461 -8.78 -11.37 -4.97
N LEU A 462 -7.83 -11.17 -4.05
CA LEU A 462 -8.04 -11.20 -2.61
C LEU A 462 -8.02 -9.79 -1.98
N GLN A 463 -8.44 -8.77 -2.74
CA GLN A 463 -8.70 -7.41 -2.25
C GLN A 463 -7.49 -6.59 -1.78
N GLY A 464 -6.27 -6.98 -2.14
CA GLY A 464 -5.06 -6.18 -1.89
C GLY A 464 -4.23 -5.95 -3.17
N GLN A 465 -3.10 -5.25 -3.08
CA GLN A 465 -2.16 -5.15 -4.22
C GLN A 465 -0.70 -5.38 -3.77
N ILE A 466 0.25 -4.83 -4.53
CA ILE A 466 1.68 -5.03 -4.33
C ILE A 466 2.14 -4.43 -3.00
N HIS A 467 1.62 -3.26 -2.61
CA HIS A 467 1.94 -2.67 -1.32
C HIS A 467 1.49 -3.59 -0.19
N CYS A 468 0.22 -4.03 -0.17
CA CYS A 468 -0.31 -4.97 0.83
C CYS A 468 0.53 -6.26 0.96
N GLY A 469 1.04 -6.78 -0.16
CA GLY A 469 1.83 -8.01 -0.22
C GLY A 469 3.32 -7.86 0.12
N THR A 470 3.79 -6.63 0.37
CA THR A 470 5.20 -6.34 0.67
C THR A 470 5.35 -5.45 1.89
N ASN A 471 6.57 -5.34 2.41
CA ASN A 471 6.93 -4.30 3.39
C ASN A 471 8.42 -4.00 3.22
N VAL A 472 8.90 -2.88 3.75
CA VAL A 472 10.29 -2.45 3.56
C VAL A 472 10.90 -2.03 4.88
N PHE A 473 11.98 -2.70 5.26
CA PHE A 473 12.88 -2.18 6.27
C PHE A 473 13.70 -1.06 5.68
N ARG A 474 13.64 0.11 6.31
CA ARG A 474 14.30 1.32 5.82
C ARG A 474 15.33 1.83 6.81
N HIS A 475 16.36 2.49 6.32
CA HIS A 475 17.39 3.07 7.16
C HIS A 475 16.84 4.34 7.84
N PRO A 476 16.95 4.48 9.16
CA PRO A 476 16.27 5.56 9.89
C PRO A 476 16.80 6.96 9.56
N ASN A 477 18.06 7.06 9.12
CA ASN A 477 18.79 8.32 8.92
C ASN A 477 19.35 8.52 7.51
N LYS A 478 19.02 7.65 6.54
CA LYS A 478 19.46 7.78 5.15
C LYS A 478 18.22 7.96 4.28
N TYR A 479 18.27 8.91 3.37
CA TYR A 479 17.12 9.34 2.58
C TYR A 479 17.45 9.35 1.10
N PHE A 480 16.47 9.01 0.27
CA PHE A 480 16.58 9.13 -1.18
C PHE A 480 16.56 10.60 -1.59
N VAL A 481 15.57 11.35 -1.13
CA VAL A 481 15.50 12.81 -1.24
C VAL A 481 15.85 13.39 0.12
N LYS A 482 16.95 14.14 0.19
CA LYS A 482 17.37 14.77 1.45
C LYS A 482 16.25 15.70 1.97
N PRO A 483 15.74 15.48 3.20
CA PRO A 483 14.79 16.40 3.82
C PRO A 483 15.38 17.82 3.85
N ARG A 484 14.54 18.81 3.54
CA ARG A 484 14.94 20.23 3.49
C ARG A 484 14.75 20.91 4.83
#